data_AF-A0A2W4KUL5-F1
#
_entry.id   AF-A0A2W4KUL5-F1
#
_cell.length_a   1.000
_cell.length_b   1.000
_cell.length_c   1.000
_cell.angle_alpha   90.00
_cell.angle_beta   90.00
_cell.angle_gamma   90.00
#
_symmetry.space_group_name_H-M   'P 1'
#
loop_
_entity.id
_entity.type
_entity.pdbx_description
1 polymer ?
#
loop_
_entity_poly.entity_id
_entity_poly.type
_entity_poly.pdbx_seq_one_letter_code
_entity_poly.pdbx_strand_id
1 'polypeptide(L)'
;MPHDDSFRKHLHHIITALEAWAKEMRPWADIEIDRIDGAWRLSATPRVSTACPFEIVLRSDRRYDIRIGNEVYVDRSLDALTDIPQLVRSIANGRVITRRWESWKTGLLYRVETIVDMPGSEGRFVRENPDAPAVDDVELEAAIEAYAPYRR
;
A
#
# COMPACT_ATOMS: atom_id res chain seq x y z
N MET A 1 -8.93 31.35 -2.72
CA MET A 1 -8.14 30.16 -3.07
C MET A 1 -7.08 29.79 -2.00
N PRO A 2 -7.44 29.49 -0.74
CA PRO A 2 -6.48 29.06 0.30
C PRO A 2 -6.30 27.53 0.41
N HIS A 3 -7.18 26.71 -0.18
CA HIS A 3 -7.17 25.25 -0.03
C HIS A 3 -6.08 24.52 -0.83
N ASP A 4 -5.55 25.12 -1.91
CA ASP A 4 -4.52 24.47 -2.73
C ASP A 4 -3.12 24.60 -2.12
N ASP A 5 -2.82 25.72 -1.47
CA ASP A 5 -1.51 25.94 -0.86
C ASP A 5 -1.31 25.13 0.43
N SER A 6 -2.38 24.90 1.20
CA SER A 6 -2.32 24.01 2.37
C SER A 6 -2.08 22.56 1.94
N PHE A 7 -2.77 22.09 0.91
CA PHE A 7 -2.55 20.75 0.35
C PHE A 7 -1.12 20.58 -0.18
N ARG A 8 -0.61 21.53 -0.98
CA ARG A 8 0.77 21.47 -1.49
C ARG A 8 1.81 21.41 -0.37
N LYS A 9 1.64 22.21 0.69
CA LYS A 9 2.51 22.17 1.87
C LYS A 9 2.45 20.82 2.58
N HIS A 10 1.25 20.27 2.76
CA HIS A 10 1.06 18.95 3.37
C HIS A 10 1.69 17.84 2.53
N LEU A 11 1.48 17.83 1.21
CA LEU A 11 2.09 16.90 0.29
C LEU A 11 3.62 16.99 0.31
N HIS A 12 4.18 18.20 0.34
CA HIS A 12 5.62 18.41 0.48
C HIS A 12 6.18 17.84 1.80
N HIS A 13 5.43 17.98 2.90
CA HIS A 13 5.80 17.41 4.19
C HIS A 13 5.81 15.87 4.14
N ILE A 14 4.78 15.25 3.54
CA ILE A 14 4.72 13.81 3.33
C ILE A 14 5.92 13.32 2.51
N ILE A 15 6.18 13.95 1.35
CA ILE A 15 7.30 13.60 0.47
C ILE A 15 8.62 13.68 1.24
N THR A 16 8.84 14.77 1.98
CA THR A 16 10.06 14.95 2.78
C THR A 16 10.24 13.85 3.82
N ALA A 17 9.16 13.47 4.52
CA ALA A 17 9.18 12.40 5.50
C ALA A 17 9.47 11.03 4.86
N LEU A 18 8.93 10.76 3.67
CA LEU A 18 9.18 9.55 2.90
C LEU A 18 10.62 9.49 2.36
N GLU A 19 11.18 10.60 1.90
CA GLU A 19 12.59 10.69 1.48
C GLU A 19 13.55 10.47 2.65
N ALA A 20 13.21 10.96 3.85
CA ALA A 20 13.99 10.69 5.05
C ALA A 20 13.93 9.20 5.44
N TRP A 21 12.74 8.60 5.44
CA TRP A 21 12.56 7.16 5.64
C TRP A 21 13.33 6.34 4.59
N ALA A 22 13.31 6.76 3.32
CA ALA A 22 13.99 6.08 2.24
C ALA A 22 15.50 6.02 2.47
N LYS A 23 16.11 7.16 2.85
CA LYS A 23 17.54 7.22 3.20
C LYS A 23 17.88 6.29 4.36
N GLU A 24 17.01 6.25 5.38
CA GLU A 24 17.15 5.35 6.53
C GLU A 24 17.13 3.88 6.09
N MET A 25 16.25 3.51 5.16
CA MET A 25 15.99 2.11 4.81
C MET A 25 16.88 1.50 3.72
N ARG A 26 17.72 2.30 3.05
CA ARG A 26 18.66 1.84 2.00
C ARG A 26 19.52 0.62 2.36
N PRO A 27 19.96 0.39 3.62
CA PRO A 27 20.71 -0.80 3.96
C PRO A 27 19.91 -2.11 3.81
N TRP A 28 18.58 -2.05 3.93
CA TRP A 28 17.70 -3.23 4.00
C TRP A 28 16.79 -3.40 2.79
N ALA A 29 16.64 -2.36 1.98
CA ALA A 29 15.83 -2.38 0.76
C ALA A 29 16.50 -1.55 -0.33
N ASP A 30 16.34 -1.99 -1.57
CA ASP A 30 16.68 -1.20 -2.74
C ASP A 30 15.52 -0.25 -3.01
N ILE A 31 15.79 1.05 -2.96
CA ILE A 31 14.78 2.11 -2.94
C ILE A 31 15.01 3.07 -4.09
N GLU A 32 13.96 3.27 -4.89
CA GLU A 32 13.92 4.18 -6.03
C GLU A 32 12.96 5.33 -5.74
N ILE A 33 13.34 6.54 -6.13
CA ILE A 33 12.52 7.75 -5.98
C ILE A 33 12.57 8.50 -7.30
N ASP A 34 11.40 8.68 -7.92
CA ASP A 34 11.27 9.28 -9.24
C ASP A 34 10.17 10.35 -9.26
N ARG A 35 10.18 11.16 -10.31
CA ARG A 35 9.04 11.99 -10.70
C ARG A 35 8.60 11.58 -12.10
N ILE A 36 7.34 11.16 -12.22
CA ILE A 36 6.75 10.67 -13.47
C ILE A 36 5.52 11.51 -13.75
N ASP A 37 5.49 12.24 -14.87
CA ASP A 37 4.35 13.05 -15.32
C ASP A 37 3.77 14.00 -14.25
N GLY A 38 4.65 14.56 -13.41
CA GLY A 38 4.27 15.46 -12.32
C GLY A 38 3.83 14.76 -11.02
N ALA A 39 3.69 13.44 -11.02
CA ALA A 39 3.52 12.63 -9.82
C ALA A 39 4.89 12.28 -9.20
N TRP A 40 4.91 12.11 -7.88
CA TRP A 40 6.09 11.67 -7.13
C TRP A 40 5.94 10.18 -6.80
N ARG A 41 6.96 9.37 -7.12
CA ARG A 41 6.95 7.92 -6.91
C ARG A 41 8.05 7.53 -5.93
N LEU A 42 7.74 6.59 -5.05
CA LEU A 42 8.72 5.85 -4.28
C LEU A 42 8.44 4.36 -4.37
N SER A 43 9.47 3.58 -4.72
CA SER A 43 9.41 2.13 -4.74
C SER A 43 10.45 1.56 -3.77
N ALA A 44 10.09 0.54 -3.02
CA ALA A 44 10.98 -0.17 -2.13
C ALA A 44 10.89 -1.67 -2.36
N THR A 45 12.02 -2.27 -2.70
CA THR A 45 12.20 -3.71 -2.85
C THR A 45 13.08 -4.21 -1.71
N PRO A 46 12.53 -4.89 -0.69
CA PRO A 46 13.32 -5.38 0.43
C PRO A 46 14.27 -6.49 0.00
N ARG A 47 15.45 -6.55 0.64
CA ARG A 47 16.46 -7.59 0.41
C ARG A 47 16.07 -8.93 1.02
N VAL A 48 15.20 -8.90 2.02
CA VAL A 48 14.59 -10.10 2.61
C VAL A 48 13.44 -10.54 1.70
N SER A 49 13.55 -11.74 1.12
CA SER A 49 12.59 -12.25 0.13
C SER A 49 11.16 -12.43 0.66
N THR A 50 10.99 -12.63 1.97
CA THR A 50 9.66 -12.78 2.60
C THR A 50 9.09 -11.46 3.10
N ALA A 51 9.79 -10.33 2.91
CA ALA A 51 9.30 -9.02 3.29
C ALA A 51 8.48 -8.39 2.15
N CYS A 52 7.56 -7.48 2.49
CA CYS A 52 6.61 -6.93 1.54
C CYS A 52 7.25 -5.86 0.65
N PRO A 53 7.45 -6.05 -0.67
CA PRO A 53 7.78 -4.93 -1.54
C PRO A 53 6.59 -3.98 -1.64
N PHE A 54 6.85 -2.69 -1.82
CA PHE A 54 5.77 -1.74 -2.08
C PHE A 54 6.19 -0.65 -3.04
N GLU A 55 5.20 0.02 -3.60
CA GLU A 55 5.37 1.24 -4.38
C GLU A 55 4.23 2.20 -4.07
N ILE A 56 4.53 3.48 -3.94
CA ILE A 56 3.53 4.52 -3.78
C ILE A 56 3.77 5.63 -4.81
N VAL A 57 2.69 6.08 -5.44
CA VAL A 57 2.67 7.19 -6.38
C VAL A 57 1.74 8.26 -5.85
N LEU A 58 2.30 9.39 -5.43
CA LEU A 58 1.57 10.55 -4.94
C LEU A 58 1.30 11.52 -6.10
N ARG A 59 0.02 11.80 -6.35
CA ARG A 59 -0.42 12.66 -7.46
C ARG A 59 -0.82 14.04 -6.96
N SER A 60 -0.77 15.03 -7.86
CA SER A 60 -1.13 16.42 -7.54
C SER A 60 -2.63 16.67 -7.37
N ASP A 61 -3.48 15.75 -7.82
CA ASP A 61 -4.94 15.81 -7.78
C ASP A 61 -5.56 15.22 -6.49
N ARG A 62 -4.77 15.17 -5.40
CA ARG A 62 -5.16 14.58 -4.10
C ARG A 62 -5.45 13.09 -4.15
N ARG A 63 -4.92 12.40 -5.16
CA ARG A 63 -4.99 10.95 -5.28
C ARG A 63 -3.62 10.32 -5.09
N TYR A 64 -3.64 9.03 -4.80
CA TYR A 64 -2.44 8.22 -4.83
C TYR A 64 -2.76 6.79 -5.27
N ASP A 65 -1.75 6.16 -5.85
CA ASP A 65 -1.77 4.76 -6.19
C ASP A 65 -0.75 4.05 -5.29
N ILE A 66 -1.07 2.83 -4.86
CA ILE A 66 -0.16 2.04 -4.02
C ILE A 66 -0.18 0.58 -4.44
N ARG A 67 1.01 0.01 -4.59
CA ARG A 67 1.22 -1.43 -4.71
C ARG A 67 1.78 -1.96 -3.40
N ILE A 68 1.18 -3.01 -2.86
CA ILE A 68 1.62 -3.69 -1.64
C ILE A 68 1.74 -5.18 -1.97
N GLY A 69 2.96 -5.71 -1.90
CA GLY A 69 3.25 -7.05 -2.42
C GLY A 69 2.92 -7.14 -3.91
N ASN A 70 2.00 -8.05 -4.24
CA ASN A 70 1.50 -8.30 -5.59
C ASN A 70 0.20 -7.54 -5.91
N GLU A 71 -0.39 -6.83 -4.94
CA GLU A 71 -1.67 -6.17 -5.12
C GLU A 71 -1.48 -4.69 -5.46
N VAL A 72 -2.26 -4.20 -6.42
CA VAL A 72 -2.25 -2.80 -6.86
C VAL A 72 -3.59 -2.16 -6.53
N TYR A 73 -3.52 -1.00 -5.90
CA TYR A 73 -4.67 -0.21 -5.48
C TYR A 73 -4.55 1.20 -6.06
N VAL A 74 -5.45 1.54 -6.98
CA VAL A 74 -5.43 2.79 -7.73
C VAL A 74 -6.49 3.78 -7.24
N ASP A 75 -6.30 5.05 -7.57
CA ASP A 75 -7.23 6.17 -7.37
C ASP A 75 -7.70 6.35 -5.90
N ARG A 76 -6.80 6.08 -4.95
CA ARG A 76 -7.10 6.26 -3.54
C ARG A 76 -7.07 7.74 -3.17
N SER A 77 -8.02 8.16 -2.35
CA SER A 77 -8.08 9.55 -1.88
C SER A 77 -7.04 9.80 -0.78
N LEU A 78 -6.21 10.83 -0.94
CA LEU A 78 -5.34 11.31 0.13
C LEU A 78 -6.15 11.90 1.29
N ASP A 79 -7.38 12.38 1.03
CA ASP A 79 -8.26 12.91 2.07
C ASP A 79 -8.84 11.78 2.96
N ALA A 80 -8.88 10.54 2.44
CA ALA A 80 -9.40 9.36 3.14
C ALA A 80 -8.32 8.58 3.88
N LEU A 81 -7.03 8.95 3.76
CA LEU A 81 -5.94 8.21 4.39
C LEU A 81 -5.25 8.94 5.55
N THR A 82 -5.14 8.19 6.64
CA THR A 82 -4.31 8.38 7.82
C THR A 82 -2.83 8.20 7.46
N ASP A 83 -2.03 9.25 7.69
CA ASP A 83 -0.55 9.27 7.78
C ASP A 83 0.21 8.30 6.83
N ILE A 84 0.42 8.70 5.57
CA ILE A 84 1.19 7.94 4.55
C ILE A 84 2.60 7.55 5.03
N PRO A 85 3.41 8.44 5.65
CA PRO A 85 4.67 8.03 6.26
C PRO A 85 4.54 6.88 7.26
N GLN A 86 3.49 6.89 8.08
CA GLN A 86 3.24 5.81 9.03
C GLN A 86 2.84 4.50 8.34
N LEU A 87 2.02 4.56 7.29
CA LEU A 87 1.67 3.40 6.47
C LEU A 87 2.93 2.70 5.94
N VAL A 88 3.83 3.46 5.32
CA VAL A 88 5.10 2.95 4.76
C VAL A 88 5.97 2.31 5.85
N ARG A 89 6.07 2.94 7.03
CA ARG A 89 6.80 2.38 8.18
C ARG A 89 6.17 1.07 8.66
N SER A 90 4.85 0.98 8.72
CA SER A 90 4.15 -0.25 9.11
C SER A 90 4.39 -1.39 8.12
N ILE A 91 4.32 -1.13 6.80
CA ILE A 91 4.64 -2.12 5.76
C ILE A 91 6.08 -2.62 5.94
N ALA A 92 7.04 -1.71 6.09
CA ALA A 92 8.45 -2.06 6.23
C ALA A 92 8.76 -2.84 7.53
N ASN A 93 7.92 -2.69 8.56
CA ASN A 93 7.98 -3.46 9.80
C ASN A 93 7.24 -4.81 9.72
N GLY A 94 6.74 -5.21 8.54
CA GLY A 94 6.01 -6.47 8.36
C GLY A 94 4.61 -6.46 8.97
N ARG A 95 4.06 -5.28 9.31
CA ARG A 95 2.71 -5.14 9.87
C ARG A 95 1.65 -5.13 8.77
N VAL A 96 1.75 -6.08 7.86
CA VAL A 96 0.89 -6.18 6.69
C VAL A 96 0.47 -7.63 6.50
N ILE A 97 -0.83 -7.81 6.31
CA ILE A 97 -1.43 -9.09 5.92
C ILE A 97 -2.23 -8.90 4.64
N THR A 98 -2.25 -9.92 3.81
CA THR A 98 -3.10 -10.00 2.62
C THR A 98 -4.01 -11.21 2.75
N ARG A 99 -5.31 -11.00 2.60
CA ARG A 99 -6.35 -12.04 2.61
C ARG A 99 -6.89 -12.19 1.20
N ARG A 100 -6.76 -13.39 0.63
CA ARG A 100 -7.38 -13.76 -0.63
C ARG A 100 -8.59 -14.62 -0.34
N TRP A 101 -9.74 -14.16 -0.82
CA TRP A 101 -11.01 -14.87 -0.71
C TRP A 101 -11.21 -15.64 -2.00
N GLU A 102 -11.08 -16.95 -1.94
CA GLU A 102 -11.17 -17.83 -3.11
C GLU A 102 -12.29 -18.84 -2.90
N SER A 103 -12.98 -19.21 -3.98
CA SER A 103 -13.91 -20.33 -3.93
C SER A 103 -13.16 -21.60 -3.62
N TRP A 104 -13.55 -22.29 -2.56
CA TRP A 104 -13.00 -23.62 -2.22
C TRP A 104 -13.12 -24.62 -3.39
N LYS A 105 -14.22 -24.52 -4.15
CA LYS A 105 -14.55 -25.49 -5.20
C LYS A 105 -13.79 -25.25 -6.50
N THR A 106 -13.58 -23.99 -6.88
CA THR A 106 -13.04 -23.63 -8.21
C THR A 106 -11.68 -22.94 -8.16
N GLY A 107 -11.23 -22.51 -6.98
CA GLY A 107 -10.06 -21.64 -6.82
C GLY A 107 -10.26 -20.23 -7.40
N LEU A 108 -11.50 -19.87 -7.79
CA LEU A 108 -11.78 -18.56 -8.34
C LEU A 108 -11.62 -17.50 -7.26
N LEU A 109 -10.79 -16.48 -7.52
CA LEU A 109 -10.61 -15.34 -6.63
C LEU A 109 -11.83 -14.42 -6.66
N TYR A 110 -12.35 -14.07 -5.49
CA TYR A 110 -13.45 -13.12 -5.33
C TYR A 110 -12.95 -11.76 -4.92
N ARG A 111 -12.02 -11.74 -3.97
CA ARG A 111 -11.58 -10.49 -3.35
C ARG A 111 -10.18 -10.65 -2.79
N VAL A 112 -9.40 -9.58 -2.89
CA VAL A 112 -8.17 -9.42 -2.12
C VAL A 112 -8.31 -8.25 -1.17
N GLU A 113 -8.00 -8.49 0.09
CA GLU A 113 -7.96 -7.49 1.14
C GLU A 113 -6.55 -7.41 1.70
N THR A 114 -5.91 -6.25 1.62
CA THR A 114 -4.65 -5.97 2.30
C THR A 114 -4.92 -5.05 3.49
N ILE A 115 -4.45 -5.47 4.66
CA ILE A 115 -4.57 -4.75 5.92
C ILE A 115 -3.18 -4.41 6.39
N VAL A 116 -2.96 -3.13 6.70
CA VAL A 116 -1.73 -2.61 7.29
C VAL A 116 -2.05 -2.08 8.68
N ASP A 117 -1.50 -2.71 9.71
CA ASP A 117 -1.67 -2.30 11.10
C ASP A 117 -0.77 -1.08 11.38
N MET A 118 -1.40 0.05 11.72
CA MET A 118 -0.73 1.32 12.02
C MET A 118 -0.97 1.70 13.49
N PRO A 119 -0.02 2.40 14.14
CA PRO A 119 -0.25 2.92 15.49
C PRO A 119 -1.53 3.77 15.55
N GLY A 120 -2.55 3.26 16.26
CA GLY A 120 -3.83 3.94 16.47
C GLY A 120 -4.79 3.94 15.27
N SER A 121 -4.48 3.26 14.16
CA SER A 121 -5.37 3.18 13.00
C SER A 121 -5.07 1.96 12.12
N GLU A 122 -5.89 1.71 11.11
CA GLU A 122 -5.68 0.62 10.16
C GLU A 122 -5.74 1.16 8.72
N GLY A 123 -4.78 0.74 7.89
CA GLY A 123 -4.83 0.96 6.45
C GLY A 123 -5.48 -0.25 5.79
N ARG A 124 -6.71 -0.10 5.30
CA ARG A 124 -7.46 -1.20 4.67
C ARG A 124 -7.63 -0.95 3.17
N PHE A 125 -7.20 -1.91 2.37
CA PHE A 125 -7.25 -1.85 0.91
C PHE A 125 -7.99 -3.07 0.38
N VAL A 126 -9.02 -2.83 -0.43
CA VAL A 126 -9.84 -3.90 -1.00
C VAL A 126 -9.84 -3.81 -2.53
N ARG A 127 -9.67 -4.97 -3.16
CA ARG A 127 -9.85 -5.19 -4.60
C ARG A 127 -10.83 -6.33 -4.79
N GLU A 128 -11.99 -6.03 -5.35
CA GLU A 128 -12.95 -7.04 -5.78
C GLU A 128 -12.54 -7.60 -7.15
N ASN A 129 -12.87 -8.86 -7.41
CA ASN A 129 -12.80 -9.42 -8.75
C ASN A 129 -14.12 -9.11 -9.48
N PRO A 130 -14.14 -8.22 -10.48
CA PRO A 130 -15.36 -7.87 -11.21
C PRO A 130 -15.94 -9.05 -12.02
N ASP A 131 -15.12 -10.07 -12.31
CA ASP A 131 -15.50 -11.25 -13.08
C ASP A 131 -16.02 -12.39 -12.19
N ALA A 132 -15.95 -12.25 -10.86
CA ALA A 132 -16.48 -13.25 -9.94
C ALA A 132 -18.02 -13.18 -9.91
N PRO A 133 -18.73 -14.33 -9.93
CA PRO A 133 -20.18 -14.34 -9.78
C PRO A 133 -20.56 -13.91 -8.36
N ALA A 134 -21.86 -13.66 -8.12
CA ALA A 134 -22.34 -13.31 -6.79
C ALA A 134 -21.96 -14.38 -5.74
N VAL A 135 -21.66 -13.92 -4.51
CA VAL A 135 -21.16 -14.76 -3.40
C VAL A 135 -22.25 -15.66 -2.80
N ASP A 136 -23.53 -15.36 -3.04
CA ASP A 136 -24.66 -15.94 -2.32
C ASP A 136 -24.72 -17.49 -2.33
N ASP A 137 -24.10 -18.14 -3.33
CA ASP A 137 -24.06 -19.60 -3.48
C ASP A 137 -22.64 -20.20 -3.43
N VAL A 138 -21.64 -19.47 -2.92
CA VAL A 138 -20.23 -19.89 -2.97
C VAL A 138 -19.56 -19.87 -1.61
N GLU A 139 -19.07 -21.04 -1.18
CA GLU A 139 -18.19 -21.17 -0.03
C GLU A 139 -16.81 -20.59 -0.35
N LEU A 140 -16.43 -19.54 0.40
CA LEU A 140 -15.16 -18.87 0.28
C LEU A 140 -14.23 -19.26 1.42
N GLU A 141 -12.97 -19.53 1.09
CA GLU A 141 -11.88 -19.68 2.05
C GLU A 141 -10.96 -18.46 1.99
N ALA A 142 -10.47 -18.02 3.15
CA ALA A 142 -9.53 -16.92 3.25
C ALA A 142 -8.10 -17.45 3.38
N ALA A 143 -7.32 -17.38 2.31
CA ALA A 143 -5.88 -17.61 2.36
C ALA A 143 -5.17 -16.35 2.90
N ILE A 144 -4.42 -16.50 3.99
CA ILE A 144 -3.71 -15.40 4.66
C ILE A 144 -2.23 -15.45 4.30
N GLU A 145 -1.71 -14.37 3.75
CA GLU A 145 -0.29 -14.12 3.52
C GLU A 145 0.18 -13.02 4.48
N ALA A 146 1.27 -13.28 5.22
CA ALA A 146 1.90 -12.31 6.11
C ALA A 146 3.35 -12.07 5.66
N TYR A 147 3.85 -10.86 5.90
CA TYR A 147 5.19 -10.47 5.45
C TYR A 147 6.15 -10.26 6.62
N ALA A 148 7.43 -10.57 6.40
CA ALA A 148 8.50 -10.28 7.35
C ALA A 148 8.87 -8.79 7.37
N PRO A 149 9.48 -8.29 8.46
CA PRO A 149 10.09 -6.96 8.48
C PRO A 149 11.32 -6.88 7.57
N TYR A 150 11.63 -5.67 7.11
CA TYR A 150 12.80 -5.37 6.29
C TYR A 150 14.09 -5.53 7.10
N ARG A 151 14.06 -5.06 8.36
CA ARG A 151 15.15 -5.23 9.32
C ARG A 151 14.98 -6.58 10.01
N ARG A 152 16.01 -7.41 9.92
CA ARG A 152 16.15 -8.63 10.71
C ARG A 152 17.39 -8.53 11.59
#